data_AF-A0A8I3NTF1-F1
#
_entry.id   AF-A0A8I3NTF1-F1
#
_cell.length_a   1.000
_cell.length_b   1.000
_cell.length_c   1.000
_cell.angle_alpha   90.00
_cell.angle_beta   90.00
_cell.angle_gamma   90.00
#
_symmetry.space_group_name_H-M   'P 1'
#
loop_
_entity.id
_entity.type
_entity.pdbx_description
1 polymer ?
#
loop_
_entity_poly.entity_id
_entity_poly.type
_entity_poly.pdbx_seq_one_letter_code
_entity_poly.pdbx_strand_id
1 'polypeptide(L)'
;NATFINLPHYVVLRIFQYLPLIDRARASSVCKKWNEVFHIPDLWRKFEFELNQSATSYFKSTHPDLIQQIIKKHATHLQYVSFKVRRVSIK
;
A
#
# COMPACT_ATOMS: atom_id res chain seq x y z
N ASN A 1 -22.47 -17.76 -9.70
CA ASN A 1 -21.07 -17.49 -9.28
C ASN A 1 -20.79 -15.99 -9.29
N ALA A 2 -20.55 -15.39 -8.13
CA ALA A 2 -20.09 -14.00 -8.04
C ALA A 2 -18.56 -13.97 -8.18
N THR A 3 -18.04 -13.26 -9.16
CA THR A 3 -16.59 -13.07 -9.35
C THR A 3 -16.17 -11.71 -8.78
N PHE A 4 -15.03 -11.66 -8.09
CA PHE A 4 -14.46 -10.41 -7.56
C PHE A 4 -14.11 -9.36 -8.64
N ILE A 5 -14.16 -9.76 -9.92
CA ILE A 5 -13.93 -8.92 -11.09
C ILE A 5 -15.06 -7.88 -11.26
N ASN A 6 -16.28 -8.21 -10.85
CA ASN A 6 -17.44 -7.34 -11.03
C ASN A 6 -17.67 -6.37 -9.87
N LEU A 7 -16.78 -6.34 -8.86
CA LEU A 7 -16.90 -5.41 -7.74
C LEU A 7 -16.81 -3.95 -8.21
N PRO A 8 -17.70 -3.04 -7.78
CA PRO A 8 -17.58 -1.61 -8.06
C PRO A 8 -16.25 -1.02 -7.57
N HIS A 9 -15.74 0.02 -8.24
CA HIS A 9 -14.45 0.66 -7.88
C HIS A 9 -14.38 1.10 -6.42
N TYR A 10 -15.48 1.66 -5.89
CA TYR A 10 -15.50 2.12 -4.50
C TYR A 10 -15.34 0.96 -3.50
N VAL A 11 -15.83 -0.25 -3.82
CA VAL A 11 -15.68 -1.43 -2.94
C VAL A 11 -14.22 -1.87 -2.93
N VAL A 12 -13.59 -1.96 -4.10
CA VAL A 12 -12.16 -2.31 -4.21
C VAL A 12 -11.29 -1.26 -3.51
N LEU A 13 -11.63 0.03 -3.65
CA LEU A 13 -10.95 1.12 -2.96
C LEU A 13 -11.03 0.96 -1.45
N ARG A 14 -12.22 0.62 -0.92
CA ARG A 14 -12.41 0.33 0.52
C ARG A 14 -11.58 -0.86 0.97
N ILE A 15 -11.52 -1.94 0.19
CA ILE A 15 -10.65 -3.10 0.48
C ILE A 15 -9.20 -2.63 0.60
N PHE A 16 -8.70 -1.86 -0.37
CA PHE A 16 -7.32 -1.38 -0.36
C PHE A 16 -7.00 -0.50 0.85
N GLN A 17 -7.95 0.32 1.32
CA GLN A 17 -7.75 1.15 2.51
C GLN A 17 -7.43 0.32 3.78
N TYR A 18 -7.87 -0.94 3.86
CA TYR A 18 -7.57 -1.84 4.98
C TYR A 18 -6.29 -2.66 4.80
N LEU A 19 -5.71 -2.69 3.60
CA LEU A 19 -4.51 -3.45 3.32
C LEU A 19 -3.24 -2.62 3.59
N PRO A 20 -2.17 -3.24 4.11
CA PRO A 20 -0.84 -2.63 4.09
C PRO A 20 -0.33 -2.51 2.64
N LEU A 21 0.67 -1.66 2.44
CA LEU A 21 1.13 -1.30 1.11
C LEU A 21 1.53 -2.48 0.21
N ILE A 22 2.30 -3.42 0.76
CA ILE A 22 2.75 -4.62 0.04
C ILE A 22 1.55 -5.43 -0.45
N ASP A 23 0.51 -5.56 0.38
CA ASP A 23 -0.67 -6.32 0.03
C ASP A 23 -1.56 -5.56 -0.97
N ARG A 24 -1.60 -4.23 -0.94
CA ARG A 24 -2.22 -3.42 -2.00
C ARG A 24 -1.54 -3.66 -3.35
N ALA A 25 -0.21 -3.68 -3.40
CA ALA A 25 0.55 -3.91 -4.63
C ALA A 25 0.36 -5.35 -5.18
N ARG A 26 0.25 -6.35 -4.30
CA ARG A 26 -0.11 -7.72 -4.69
C ARG A 26 -1.55 -7.81 -5.19
N ALA A 27 -2.46 -7.10 -4.53
CA ALA A 27 -3.87 -7.07 -4.93
C ALA A 27 -4.09 -6.32 -6.26
N SER A 28 -3.26 -5.32 -6.57
CA SER A 28 -3.35 -4.62 -7.85
C SER A 28 -2.93 -5.48 -9.04
N SER A 29 -2.09 -6.50 -8.85
CA SER A 29 -1.66 -7.39 -9.94
C SER A 29 -2.67 -8.48 -10.33
N VAL A 30 -3.82 -8.57 -9.63
CA VAL A 30 -4.77 -9.68 -9.83
C VAL A 30 -5.60 -9.48 -11.10
N CYS A 31 -6.00 -8.24 -11.41
CA CYS A 31 -6.71 -7.90 -12.65
C CYS A 31 -6.61 -6.41 -12.99
N LYS A 32 -6.94 -6.04 -14.25
CA LYS A 32 -6.89 -4.64 -14.74
C LYS A 32 -7.67 -3.66 -13.86
N LYS A 33 -8.89 -4.03 -13.45
CA LYS A 33 -9.76 -3.19 -12.62
C LYS A 33 -9.15 -2.86 -11.26
N TRP A 34 -8.53 -3.85 -10.60
CA TRP A 34 -7.87 -3.64 -9.32
C TRP A 34 -6.61 -2.79 -9.47
N ASN A 35 -5.90 -2.93 -10.61
CA ASN A 35 -4.79 -2.07 -10.97
C ASN A 35 -5.21 -0.61 -11.20
N GLU A 36 -6.35 -0.36 -11.85
CA GLU A 36 -6.90 0.99 -12.03
C GLU A 36 -7.21 1.64 -10.68
N VAL A 37 -7.89 0.90 -9.79
CA VAL A 37 -8.23 1.38 -8.44
C VAL A 37 -6.99 1.68 -7.60
N PHE A 38 -5.91 0.91 -7.79
CA PHE A 38 -4.63 1.15 -7.10
C PHE A 38 -4.05 2.53 -7.41
N HIS A 39 -4.39 3.14 -8.54
CA HIS A 39 -3.88 4.45 -8.92
C HIS A 39 -4.86 5.61 -8.66
N ILE A 40 -6.03 5.36 -8.08
CA ILE A 40 -7.00 6.42 -7.72
C ILE A 40 -6.41 7.33 -6.62
N PRO A 41 -6.44 8.67 -6.79
CA PRO A 41 -5.88 9.61 -5.81
C PRO A 41 -6.35 9.41 -4.37
N ASP A 42 -7.64 9.08 -4.19
CA ASP A 42 -8.27 8.88 -2.88
C ASP A 42 -7.65 7.76 -2.05
N LEU A 43 -7.00 6.78 -2.70
CA LEU A 43 -6.26 5.74 -2.00
C LEU A 43 -4.99 6.26 -1.33
N TRP A 44 -4.40 7.32 -1.88
CA TRP A 44 -3.07 7.82 -1.53
C TRP A 44 -3.11 9.05 -0.64
N ARG A 45 -4.28 9.68 -0.40
CA ARG A 45 -4.37 10.88 0.47
C ARG A 45 -3.74 10.69 1.85
N LYS A 46 -3.78 9.47 2.38
CA LYS A 46 -3.13 9.09 3.65
C LYS A 46 -2.14 7.96 3.41
N PHE A 47 -0.89 8.16 3.84
CA PHE A 47 0.15 7.16 3.70
C PHE A 47 0.98 7.03 4.97
N GLU A 48 1.15 5.79 5.43
CA GLU A 48 1.96 5.47 6.60
C GLU A 48 3.23 4.72 6.17
N PHE A 49 4.39 5.30 6.43
CA PHE A 49 5.69 4.68 6.21
C PHE A 49 6.03 3.80 7.40
N GLU A 50 6.18 2.48 7.19
CA GLU A 50 6.73 1.58 8.20
C GLU A 50 8.26 1.60 8.14
N LEU A 51 8.90 2.09 9.21
CA LEU A 51 10.36 2.09 9.39
C LEU A 51 10.76 0.94 10.34
N ASN A 52 11.48 -0.04 9.80
CA ASN A 52 12.03 -1.16 10.57
C ASN A 52 13.53 -0.92 10.80
N GLN A 53 13.97 -0.83 12.06
CA GLN A 53 15.37 -0.51 12.42
C GLN A 53 16.31 -1.72 12.50
N SER A 54 15.84 -2.96 12.33
CA SER A 54 16.71 -4.12 12.51
C SER A 54 17.23 -4.71 11.21
N ALA A 55 18.55 -4.83 11.09
CA ALA A 55 19.25 -5.65 10.09
C ALA A 55 18.87 -7.15 10.16
N THR A 56 18.09 -7.55 11.17
CA THR A 56 17.54 -8.90 11.37
C THR A 56 16.06 -9.02 11.01
N SER A 57 15.40 -7.96 10.52
CA SER A 57 14.03 -8.02 10.00
C SER A 57 14.01 -8.44 8.53
N TYR A 58 14.43 -9.68 8.24
CA TYR A 58 14.11 -10.37 6.97
C TYR A 58 12.59 -10.53 6.77
N PHE A 59 11.78 -10.19 7.76
CA PHE A 59 10.35 -10.01 7.63
C PHE A 59 10.00 -8.64 7.00
N LYS A 60 9.65 -8.68 5.71
CA LYS A 60 8.69 -7.77 5.08
C LYS A 60 9.00 -6.26 5.12
N SER A 61 10.26 -5.84 5.01
CA SER A 61 10.52 -4.43 4.67
C SER A 61 10.05 -4.16 3.24
N THR A 62 9.21 -3.14 3.06
CA THR A 62 8.81 -2.69 1.71
C THR A 62 10.07 -2.28 0.96
N HIS A 63 10.34 -2.88 -0.20
CA HIS A 63 11.56 -2.61 -0.97
C HIS A 63 11.67 -1.10 -1.27
N PRO A 64 12.86 -0.47 -1.10
CA PRO A 64 13.04 0.97 -1.31
C PRO A 64 12.53 1.45 -2.67
N ASP A 65 12.72 0.66 -3.73
CA ASP A 65 12.26 1.01 -5.08
C ASP A 65 10.73 1.14 -5.19
N LEU A 66 9.96 0.29 -4.49
CA LEU A 66 8.51 0.39 -4.47
C LEU A 66 8.08 1.70 -3.80
N ILE A 67 8.75 2.05 -2.70
CA ILE A 67 8.53 3.32 -2.01
C ILE A 67 8.83 4.50 -2.95
N GLN A 68 9.97 4.48 -3.65
CA GLN A 68 10.34 5.52 -4.60
C GLN A 68 9.34 5.65 -5.75
N GLN A 69 8.87 4.53 -6.31
CA GLN A 69 7.87 4.54 -7.38
C GLN A 69 6.55 5.14 -6.93
N ILE A 70 6.10 4.81 -5.71
CA ILE A 70 4.88 5.37 -5.13
C ILE A 70 5.03 6.87 -4.92
N ILE A 71 6.14 7.31 -4.32
CA ILE A 71 6.40 8.74 -4.13
C ILE A 71 6.41 9.44 -5.49
N LYS A 72 7.16 8.91 -6.47
CA LYS A 72 7.24 9.50 -7.81
C LYS A 72 5.87 9.62 -8.49
N LYS A 73 5.00 8.63 -8.34
CA LYS A 73 3.71 8.55 -9.05
C LYS A 73 2.55 9.22 -8.30
N HIS A 74 2.62 9.30 -6.98
CA HIS A 74 1.47 9.66 -6.13
C HIS A 74 1.76 10.75 -5.10
N ALA A 75 2.98 11.32 -5.04
CA ALA A 75 3.33 12.39 -4.11
C ALA A 75 2.35 13.58 -4.16
N THR A 76 1.86 13.95 -5.35
CA THR A 76 0.92 15.06 -5.54
C THR A 76 -0.46 14.83 -4.91
N HIS A 77 -0.80 13.59 -4.57
CA HIS A 77 -2.07 13.24 -3.94
C HIS A 77 -1.96 13.10 -2.42
N LEU A 78 -0.74 13.06 -1.87
CA LEU A 78 -0.51 12.89 -0.44
C LEU A 78 -0.97 14.14 0.33
N GLN A 79 -1.80 13.94 1.34
CA GLN A 79 -2.24 15.01 2.24
C GLN A 79 -1.76 14.75 3.68
N TYR A 80 -1.70 13.49 4.08
CA TYR A 80 -1.28 13.08 5.41
C TYR A 80 -0.23 11.98 5.33
N VAL A 81 0.91 12.23 5.96
CA VAL A 81 2.03 11.29 6.03
C VAL A 81 2.34 10.99 7.49
N SER A 82 2.35 9.72 7.86
CA SER A 82 2.79 9.25 9.17
C SER A 82 3.98 8.30 9.06
N PHE A 83 4.77 8.21 10.12
CA PHE A 83 5.87 7.28 10.24
C PHE A 83 5.61 6.35 11.41
N LYS A 84 5.57 5.05 11.15
CA LYS A 84 5.42 4.02 12.17
C LYS A 84 6.76 3.35 12.40
N VAL A 85 7.32 3.57 13.58
CA VAL A 85 8.60 2.97 13.99
C VAL A 85 8.32 1.68 14.76
N ARG A 86 8.70 0.53 14.21
CA ARG A 86 8.69 -0.73 14.97
C ARG A 86 10.01 -0.88 15.70
N ARG A 87 9.97 -0.73 17.03
CA ARG A 87 11.09 -1.12 17.90
C ARG A 87 10.97 -2.61 18.20
N VAL A 88 11.93 -3.41 17.73
CA VAL A 88 12.10 -4.79 18.21
C VAL A 88 13.05 -4.71 19.40
N SER A 89 12.53 -4.84 20.62
CA SER A 89 13.37 -5.02 21.80
C SER A 89 14.03 -6.39 21.74
N ILE A 90 15.35 -6.43 21.68
CA ILE A 90 16.14 -7.62 21.98
C ILE A 90 16.00 -7.82 23.50
N LYS A 91 15.33 -8.90 23.91
CA LYS A 91 15.39 -9.40 25.29
C LYS A 91 16.61 -10.29 25.45
#